data_AF-A0A554JSQ9-F1
#
_entry.id   AF-A0A554JSQ9-F1
#
_cell.length_a   1.000
_cell.length_b   1.000
_cell.length_c   1.000
_cell.angle_alpha   90.00
_cell.angle_beta   90.00
_cell.angle_gamma   90.00
#
_symmetry.space_group_name_H-M   'P 1'
#
loop_
_entity.id
_entity.type
_entity.pdbx_description
1 polymer ?
#
loop_
_entity_poly.entity_id
_entity_poly.type
_entity_poly.pdbx_seq_one_letter_code
_entity_poly.pdbx_strand_id
1 'polypeptide(L)'
;MANVHNHTMTYNKIMFLSLLKKTVFFLTPLFVSAQTIDNPIKAKDFNELVTAIAKAITAIGIPLVAIFLVWSGFLFVTARGNEEQLKRAKNTFFWALVGGAVVIGAWALAVAIVNFARALG
;
A
#
# COMPACT_ATOMS: atom_id res chain seq x y z
N MET A 1 43.31 35.83 -19.39
CA MET A 1 42.57 35.28 -20.56
C MET A 1 42.50 33.74 -20.61
N ALA A 2 43.15 32.99 -19.70
CA ALA A 2 43.12 31.52 -19.71
C ALA A 2 41.92 30.87 -18.98
N ASN A 3 41.15 31.63 -18.19
CA ASN A 3 40.03 31.09 -17.38
C ASN A 3 38.67 31.04 -18.10
N VAL A 4 38.58 31.40 -19.39
CA VAL A 4 37.33 31.23 -20.16
C VAL A 4 37.38 29.96 -21.01
N HIS A 5 38.59 29.50 -21.37
CA HIS A 5 38.80 28.35 -22.25
C HIS A 5 38.56 26.99 -21.55
N ASN A 6 38.76 26.92 -20.24
CA ASN A 6 38.48 25.77 -19.37
C ASN A 6 36.98 25.65 -18.98
N HIS A 7 36.22 26.75 -18.97
CA HIS A 7 34.78 26.69 -18.73
C HIS A 7 34.01 26.16 -19.95
N THR A 8 34.40 26.50 -21.18
CA THR A 8 33.74 25.98 -22.40
C THR A 8 33.96 24.48 -22.61
N MET A 9 35.14 23.95 -22.24
CA MET A 9 35.45 22.52 -22.26
C MET A 9 34.62 21.70 -21.27
N THR A 10 34.18 22.33 -20.17
CA THR A 10 33.38 21.66 -19.12
C THR A 10 31.92 21.46 -19.56
N TYR A 11 31.32 22.43 -20.25
CA TYR A 11 29.93 22.32 -20.73
C TYR A 11 29.75 21.28 -21.82
N ASN A 12 30.68 21.19 -22.77
CA ASN A 12 30.58 20.21 -23.85
C ASN A 12 30.66 18.75 -23.32
N LYS A 13 31.50 18.51 -22.32
CA LYS A 13 31.62 17.21 -21.64
C LYS A 13 30.34 16.81 -20.91
N ILE A 14 29.68 17.75 -20.22
CA ILE A 14 28.43 17.50 -19.50
C ILE A 14 27.27 17.24 -20.48
N MET A 15 27.18 18.00 -21.58
CA MET A 15 26.19 17.78 -22.63
C MET A 15 26.35 16.38 -23.27
N PHE A 16 27.58 15.99 -23.61
CA PHE A 16 27.88 14.68 -24.18
C PHE A 16 27.53 13.52 -23.23
N LEU A 17 27.85 13.65 -21.94
CA LEU A 17 27.48 12.66 -20.91
C LEU A 17 25.95 12.52 -20.75
N SER A 18 25.19 13.61 -20.92
CA SER A 18 23.73 13.59 -20.89
C SER A 18 23.14 12.85 -22.10
N LEU A 19 23.73 13.04 -23.28
CA LEU A 19 23.33 12.33 -24.50
C LEU A 19 23.61 10.83 -24.39
N LEU A 20 24.80 10.45 -23.90
CA LEU A 20 25.21 9.05 -23.76
C LEU A 20 24.31 8.28 -22.77
N LYS A 21 23.91 8.91 -21.66
CA LYS A 21 23.01 8.31 -20.66
C LYS A 21 21.60 8.05 -21.20
N LYS A 22 21.07 8.94 -22.06
CA LYS A 22 19.73 8.77 -22.67
C LYS A 22 19.68 7.60 -23.64
N THR A 23 20.74 7.41 -24.43
CA THR A 23 20.84 6.28 -25.37
C THR A 23 20.94 4.94 -24.62
N VAL A 24 21.70 4.90 -23.52
CA VAL A 24 21.79 3.72 -22.65
C VAL A 24 20.42 3.41 -22.02
N PHE A 25 19.69 4.42 -21.53
CA PHE A 25 18.35 4.24 -20.96
C PHE A 25 17.35 3.67 -21.99
N PHE A 26 17.43 4.11 -23.26
CA PHE A 26 16.55 3.64 -24.34
C PHE A 26 16.87 2.21 -24.83
N LEU A 27 18.10 1.72 -24.61
CA LEU A 27 18.54 0.36 -24.94
C LEU A 27 18.31 -0.67 -23.82
N THR A 28 17.88 -0.22 -22.63
CA THR A 28 17.57 -1.12 -21.50
C THR A 28 16.48 -2.18 -21.74
N PRO A 29 15.45 -2.01 -22.61
CA PRO A 29 14.44 -3.06 -22.78
C PRO A 29 14.92 -4.27 -23.60
N LEU A 30 16.19 -4.33 -24.02
CA LEU A 30 16.76 -5.50 -24.73
C LEU A 30 17.12 -6.68 -23.80
N PHE A 31 17.06 -6.50 -22.48
CA PHE A 31 17.27 -7.58 -21.50
C PHE A 31 15.93 -8.06 -20.94
N VAL A 32 15.11 -8.68 -21.80
CA VAL A 32 14.00 -9.51 -21.32
C VAL A 32 14.59 -10.82 -20.81
N SER A 33 14.81 -10.90 -19.49
CA SER A 33 15.04 -12.18 -18.83
C SER A 33 13.69 -12.90 -18.75
N ALA A 34 13.65 -14.19 -19.08
CA ALA A 34 12.49 -15.03 -18.82
C ALA A 34 12.18 -14.98 -17.31
N GLN A 35 11.16 -14.22 -16.92
CA GLN A 35 10.66 -14.22 -15.56
C GLN A 35 9.86 -15.49 -15.36
N THR A 36 10.36 -16.37 -14.48
CA THR A 36 9.47 -17.30 -13.79
C THR A 36 8.45 -16.44 -13.05
N ILE A 37 7.16 -16.70 -13.27
CA ILE A 37 6.09 -16.09 -12.47
C ILE A 37 6.19 -16.75 -11.10
N ASP A 38 7.06 -16.20 -10.24
CA ASP A 38 7.06 -16.51 -8.83
C ASP A 38 5.67 -16.11 -8.31
N ASN A 39 4.97 -17.06 -7.68
CA ASN A 39 3.67 -16.79 -7.08
C ASN A 39 3.81 -15.54 -6.19
N PRO A 40 3.19 -14.40 -6.53
CA PRO A 40 3.37 -13.14 -5.78
C PRO A 40 2.82 -13.27 -4.35
N ILE A 41 1.99 -14.27 -4.10
CA ILE A 41 1.43 -14.63 -2.79
C ILE A 41 2.35 -15.61 -2.04
N LYS A 42 3.28 -16.29 -2.74
CA LYS A 42 4.25 -17.30 -2.25
C LYS A 42 3.66 -18.44 -1.40
N ALA A 43 2.34 -18.61 -1.42
CA ALA A 43 1.65 -19.66 -0.68
C ALA A 43 1.88 -21.02 -1.35
N LYS A 44 2.37 -21.98 -0.56
CA LYS A 44 2.59 -23.37 -0.97
C LYS A 44 1.43 -24.29 -0.57
N ASP A 45 0.70 -23.91 0.48
CA ASP A 45 -0.42 -24.66 1.04
C ASP A 45 -1.64 -23.77 1.30
N PHE A 46 -2.83 -24.38 1.44
CA PHE A 46 -4.08 -23.69 1.76
C PHE A 46 -3.96 -22.79 3.01
N ASN A 47 -3.23 -23.25 4.02
CA ASN A 47 -3.01 -22.50 5.25
C ASN A 47 -2.21 -21.21 5.03
N GLU A 48 -1.19 -21.26 4.16
CA GLU A 48 -0.42 -20.07 3.79
C GLU A 48 -1.23 -19.11 2.94
N LEU A 49 -2.10 -19.62 2.05
CA LEU A 49 -2.99 -18.79 1.23
C LEU A 49 -3.95 -17.99 2.11
N VAL A 50 -4.63 -18.66 3.05
CA VAL A 50 -5.57 -18.02 3.98
C VAL A 50 -4.85 -16.98 4.86
N THR A 51 -3.65 -17.31 5.33
CA THR A 51 -2.85 -16.39 6.15
C THR A 51 -2.37 -15.17 5.33
N ALA A 52 -1.98 -15.37 4.07
CA ALA A 52 -1.53 -14.31 3.19
C ALA A 52 -2.67 -13.34 2.84
N ILE A 53 -3.87 -13.86 2.56
CA ILE A 53 -5.07 -13.05 2.31
C ILE A 53 -5.44 -12.25 3.56
N ALA A 54 -5.47 -12.89 4.73
CA ALA A 54 -5.75 -12.20 5.99
C ALA A 54 -4.74 -11.07 6.26
N LYS A 55 -3.44 -11.31 6.00
CA LYS A 55 -2.41 -10.27 6.11
C LYS A 55 -2.62 -9.13 5.13
N ALA A 56 -2.95 -9.41 3.87
CA ALA A 56 -3.21 -8.39 2.86
C ALA A 56 -4.41 -7.51 3.23
N ILE A 57 -5.52 -8.13 3.67
CA ILE A 57 -6.71 -7.41 4.14
C ILE A 57 -6.38 -6.55 5.36
N THR A 58 -5.62 -7.09 6.32
CA THR A 58 -5.25 -6.35 7.54
C THR A 58 -4.34 -5.16 7.23
N ALA A 59 -3.39 -5.34 6.31
CA ALA A 59 -2.45 -4.28 5.91
C ALA A 59 -3.15 -3.06 5.30
N ILE A 60 -4.24 -3.26 4.55
CA ILE A 60 -5.03 -2.19 3.94
C ILE A 60 -6.16 -1.74 4.88
N GLY A 61 -6.74 -2.67 5.65
CA GLY A 61 -7.88 -2.43 6.52
C GLY A 61 -7.57 -1.53 7.70
N ILE A 62 -6.41 -1.70 8.35
CA ILE A 62 -6.01 -0.87 9.50
C ILE A 62 -5.92 0.63 9.13
N PRO A 63 -5.16 1.05 8.10
CA PRO A 63 -5.10 2.46 7.73
C PRO A 63 -6.46 3.00 7.27
N LEU A 64 -7.27 2.19 6.59
CA LEU A 64 -8.60 2.57 6.16
C LEU A 64 -9.53 2.87 7.36
N VAL A 65 -9.53 2.00 8.37
CA VAL A 65 -10.30 2.20 9.61
C VAL A 65 -9.85 3.45 10.34
N ALA A 66 -8.54 3.71 10.41
CA ALA A 66 -8.00 4.91 11.02
C ALA A 66 -8.51 6.19 10.32
N ILE A 67 -8.55 6.21 8.99
CA ILE A 67 -9.10 7.33 8.21
C ILE A 67 -10.58 7.55 8.53
N PHE A 68 -11.39 6.48 8.58
CA PHE A 68 -12.81 6.58 8.91
C PHE A 68 -13.06 7.08 10.34
N LEU A 69 -12.23 6.67 11.31
CA LEU A 69 -12.31 7.17 12.68
C LEU A 69 -12.00 8.67 12.75
N VAL A 70 -10.95 9.14 12.07
CA VAL A 70 -10.61 10.58 11.99
C VAL A 70 -11.73 11.37 11.32
N TRP A 71 -12.27 10.86 10.21
CA TRP A 71 -13.39 11.48 9.51
C TRP A 71 -14.63 11.63 10.40
N SER A 72 -14.96 10.56 11.13
CA SER A 72 -16.05 10.60 12.10
C SER A 72 -15.80 11.62 13.21
N GLY A 73 -14.57 11.73 13.70
CA GLY A 73 -14.18 12.72 14.71
C GLY A 73 -14.37 14.15 14.21
N PHE A 74 -13.98 14.45 12.96
CA PHE A 74 -14.23 15.73 12.33
C PHE A 74 -15.73 16.05 12.27
N LEU A 75 -16.55 15.06 11.91
CA LEU A 75 -18.00 15.24 11.81
C LEU A 75 -18.65 15.54 13.17
N PHE A 76 -18.11 15.00 14.27
CA PHE A 76 -18.54 15.35 15.63
C PHE A 76 -18.20 16.80 15.98
N VAL A 77 -17.01 17.27 15.63
CA VAL A 77 -16.58 18.65 15.92
C VAL A 77 -17.38 19.65 15.10
N THR A 78 -17.66 19.35 13.82
CA THR A 78 -18.42 20.26 12.94
C THR A 78 -19.91 20.29 13.24
N ALA A 79 -20.47 19.25 13.87
CA ALA A 79 -21.90 19.17 14.17
C ALA A 79 -22.40 20.32 15.05
N ARG A 80 -21.55 20.92 15.91
CA ARG A 80 -21.81 22.17 16.66
C ARG A 80 -23.22 22.28 17.32
N GLY A 81 -23.81 21.15 17.73
CA GLY A 81 -25.14 21.11 18.35
C GLY A 81 -26.32 20.91 17.40
N ASN A 82 -26.11 20.77 16.10
CA ASN A 82 -27.12 20.31 15.15
C ASN A 82 -27.36 18.80 15.33
N GLU A 83 -28.57 18.44 15.77
CA GLU A 83 -28.94 17.05 16.05
C GLU A 83 -28.82 16.13 14.84
N GLU A 84 -29.12 16.61 13.63
CA GLU A 84 -29.04 15.81 12.42
C GLU A 84 -27.58 15.47 12.09
N GLN A 85 -26.68 16.45 12.17
CA GLN A 85 -25.26 16.23 11.95
C GLN A 85 -24.64 15.36 13.05
N LEU A 86 -25.09 15.53 14.30
CA LEU A 86 -24.64 14.68 15.40
C LEU A 86 -25.08 13.22 15.22
N LYS A 87 -26.30 12.99 14.73
CA LYS A 87 -26.78 11.64 14.40
C LYS A 87 -25.96 11.00 13.28
N ARG A 88 -25.62 11.78 12.24
CA ARG A 88 -24.73 11.34 11.16
C ARG A 88 -23.33 11.00 11.69
N ALA A 89 -22.74 11.84 12.54
CA ALA A 89 -21.45 11.59 13.17
C ALA A 89 -21.43 10.28 13.97
N LYS A 90 -22.46 10.05 14.80
CA LYS A 90 -22.62 8.80 15.55
C LYS A 90 -22.74 7.59 14.63
N ASN A 91 -23.57 7.65 13.59
CA ASN A 91 -23.70 6.54 12.65
C ASN A 91 -22.37 6.23 11.95
N THR A 92 -21.67 7.25 11.46
CA THR A 92 -20.36 7.07 10.83
C THR A 92 -19.35 6.44 11.79
N PHE A 93 -19.35 6.85 13.06
CA PHE A 93 -18.51 6.26 14.09
C PHE A 93 -18.80 4.78 14.33
N PHE A 94 -20.09 4.43 14.45
CA PHE A 94 -20.51 3.04 14.60
C PHE A 94 -20.06 2.20 13.40
N TRP A 95 -20.23 2.69 12.18
CA TRP A 95 -19.76 1.98 10.99
C TRP A 95 -18.24 1.85 10.93
N ALA A 96 -17.49 2.86 11.38
CA ALA A 96 -16.04 2.78 11.50
C ALA A 96 -15.61 1.71 12.52
N LEU A 97 -16.29 1.62 13.66
CA LEU A 97 -16.05 0.58 14.67
C LEU A 97 -16.38 -0.82 14.16
N VAL A 98 -17.53 -0.97 13.47
CA VAL A 98 -17.91 -2.25 12.85
C VAL A 98 -16.89 -2.67 11.81
N GLY A 99 -16.45 -1.75 10.94
CA GLY A 99 -15.37 -2.00 9.98
C GLY A 99 -14.06 -2.43 10.66
N GLY A 100 -13.67 -1.77 11.74
CA GLY A 100 -12.52 -2.15 12.56
C GLY A 100 -12.66 -3.55 13.16
N ALA A 101 -13.82 -3.86 13.72
CA ALA A 101 -14.12 -5.18 14.27
C ALA A 101 -14.07 -6.28 13.21
N VAL A 102 -14.54 -6.00 11.98
CA VAL A 102 -14.48 -6.95 10.86
C VAL A 102 -13.03 -7.23 10.45
N VAL A 103 -12.16 -6.20 10.39
CA VAL A 103 -10.73 -6.40 10.06
C VAL A 103 -10.05 -7.31 11.09
N ILE A 104 -10.28 -7.05 12.38
CA ILE A 104 -9.73 -7.87 13.47
C ILE A 104 -10.34 -9.29 13.44
N GLY A 105 -11.66 -9.38 13.25
CA GLY A 105 -12.40 -10.64 13.20
C GLY A 105 -12.00 -11.52 12.02
N ALA A 106 -11.69 -10.94 10.86
CA ALA A 106 -11.24 -11.67 9.68
C ALA A 106 -9.94 -12.44 9.95
N TRP A 107 -8.99 -11.82 10.66
CA TRP A 107 -7.76 -12.50 11.05
C TRP A 107 -8.00 -13.61 12.07
N ALA A 108 -8.83 -13.36 13.08
CA ALA A 108 -9.21 -14.36 14.07
C ALA A 108 -9.90 -15.59 13.43
N LEU A 109 -10.83 -15.35 12.49
CA LEU A 109 -11.50 -16.41 11.75
C LEU A 109 -10.54 -17.20 10.86
N ALA A 110 -9.63 -16.52 10.16
CA ALA A 110 -8.61 -17.17 9.35
C ALA A 110 -7.74 -18.14 10.18
N VAL A 111 -7.29 -17.71 11.35
CA VAL A 111 -6.51 -18.54 12.28
C VAL A 111 -7.35 -19.72 12.80
N ALA A 112 -8.62 -19.48 13.14
CA ALA A 112 -9.52 -20.54 13.60
C ALA A 112 -9.72 -21.63 12.54
N ILE A 113 -9.95 -21.25 11.28
CA ILE A 113 -10.11 -22.20 10.16
C ILE A 113 -8.83 -23.02 9.94
N VAL A 114 -7.67 -22.36 9.97
CA VAL A 114 -6.39 -23.03 9.79
C VAL A 114 -6.11 -24.02 10.93
N ASN A 115 -6.41 -23.65 12.16
CA ASN A 115 -6.26 -24.54 13.32
C ASN A 115 -7.22 -25.73 13.24
N PHE A 116 -8.45 -25.51 12.82
CA PHE A 116 -9.42 -26.58 12.60
C PHE A 116 -8.97 -27.55 11.50
N ALA A 117 -8.47 -27.03 10.37
CA ALA A 117 -7.96 -27.85 9.28
C ALA A 117 -6.77 -28.72 9.71
N ARG A 118 -5.88 -28.20 10.57
CA ARG A 118 -4.76 -28.97 11.16
C ARG A 118 -5.20 -30.01 12.18
N ALA A 119 -6.39 -29.89 12.77
CA ALA A 119 -6.86 -30.85 13.78
C ALA A 119 -7.55 -32.08 13.16
N LEU A 120 -7.94 -31.99 11.89
CA LEU A 120 -8.63 -33.07 11.15
C LEU A 120 -7.70 -33.92 10.26
N GLY A 121 -6.49 -33.44 9.97
CA GLY A 121 -5.44 -34.19 9.27
C GLY A 121 -4.31 -34.54 10.21
#